data_AF-A0A1F5BFH9-F1
#
_entry.id   AF-A0A1F5BFH9-F1
#
_cell.length_a   1.000
_cell.length_b   1.000
_cell.length_c   1.000
_cell.angle_alpha   90.00
_cell.angle_beta   90.00
_cell.angle_gamma   90.00
#
_symmetry.space_group_name_H-M   'P 1'
#
loop_
_entity.id
_entity.type
_entity.pdbx_description
1 polymer ?
#
loop_
_entity_poly.entity_id
_entity_poly.type
_entity_poly.pdbx_seq_one_letter_code
_entity_poly.pdbx_strand_id
1 'polypeptide(L)'
;MATEKRFPALHVISGLFKIMAWLVALADIIGIVFILIGKTPFEFVNQAASKFSFNASPIFLAVSAFVLGAFYFLILYALAEGILVMLAIEENTRKAPKE
;
A
#
# COMPACT_ATOMS: atom_id res chain seq x y z
N MET A 1 29.82 4.34 -19.15
CA MET A 1 28.68 4.55 -20.08
C MET A 1 27.42 4.44 -19.26
N ALA A 2 26.57 5.46 -19.23
CA ALA A 2 25.31 5.40 -18.51
C ALA A 2 24.46 4.28 -19.13
N THR A 3 24.28 3.16 -18.41
CA THR A 3 23.33 2.12 -18.82
C THR A 3 21.97 2.77 -18.90
N GLU A 4 21.49 2.99 -20.12
CA GLU A 4 20.15 3.49 -20.41
C GLU A 4 19.13 2.58 -19.70
N LYS A 5 18.34 3.14 -18.80
CA LYS A 5 17.24 2.42 -18.16
C LYS A 5 16.22 2.09 -19.23
N ARG A 6 16.25 0.87 -19.75
CA ARG A 6 15.33 0.38 -20.80
C ARG A 6 13.88 0.28 -20.33
N PHE A 7 13.64 0.23 -19.02
CA PHE A 7 12.30 0.14 -18.42
C PHE A 7 12.03 1.31 -17.47
N PRO A 8 11.95 2.56 -17.98
CA PRO A 8 11.67 3.72 -17.16
C PRO A 8 10.24 3.69 -16.62
N ALA A 9 9.29 3.18 -17.41
CA ALA A 9 7.89 3.04 -17.00
C ALA A 9 7.73 2.14 -15.76
N LEU A 10 8.47 1.04 -15.69
CA LEU A 10 8.35 0.09 -14.59
C LEU A 10 8.92 0.64 -13.27
N HIS A 11 9.97 1.47 -13.36
CA HIS A 11 10.47 2.25 -12.21
C HIS A 11 9.44 3.27 -11.71
N VAL A 12 8.75 3.96 -12.64
CA VAL A 12 7.69 4.91 -12.28
C VAL A 12 6.52 4.18 -11.62
N ILE A 13 6.11 3.04 -12.16
CA ILE A 13 5.04 2.21 -11.59
C ILE A 13 5.41 1.75 -10.18
N SER A 14 6.62 1.22 -9.96
CA SER A 14 7.07 0.87 -8.60
C SER A 14 7.03 2.08 -7.65
N GLY A 15 7.51 3.24 -8.10
CA GLY A 15 7.42 4.48 -7.33
C GLY A 15 5.97 4.85 -6.97
N LEU A 16 5.05 4.71 -7.93
CA LEU A 16 3.62 4.96 -7.72
C LEU A 16 3.03 4.00 -6.68
N PHE A 17 3.34 2.71 -6.74
CA PHE A 17 2.89 1.74 -5.72
C PHE A 17 3.41 2.08 -4.32
N LYS A 18 4.65 2.55 -4.18
CA LYS A 18 5.17 3.02 -2.89
C LYS A 18 4.41 4.24 -2.38
N ILE A 19 4.13 5.22 -3.24
CA ILE A 19 3.35 6.40 -2.87
C ILE A 19 1.94 5.98 -2.45
N MET A 20 1.28 5.10 -3.20
CA MET A 20 -0.05 4.58 -2.86
C MET A 20 -0.03 3.82 -1.53
N ALA A 21 1.00 3.02 -1.26
CA ALA A 21 1.16 2.35 0.03
C ALA A 21 1.19 3.37 1.17
N TRP A 22 2.02 4.40 1.08
CA TRP A 22 2.09 5.45 2.11
C TRP A 22 0.79 6.23 2.28
N LEU A 23 0.06 6.51 1.18
CA LEU A 23 -1.25 7.15 1.26
C LEU A 23 -2.27 6.25 1.97
N VAL A 24 -2.26 4.96 1.69
CA VAL A 24 -3.10 3.96 2.37
C VAL A 24 -2.77 3.93 3.87
N ALA A 25 -1.49 3.87 4.24
CA ALA A 25 -1.09 3.87 5.65
C ALA A 25 -1.55 5.15 6.37
N LEU A 26 -1.41 6.30 5.73
CA LEU A 26 -1.89 7.57 6.29
C LEU A 26 -3.43 7.56 6.45
N ALA A 27 -4.14 7.10 5.43
CA ALA A 27 -5.60 6.99 5.47
C ALA A 27 -6.09 6.02 6.55
N ASP A 28 -5.38 4.90 6.76
CA ASP A 28 -5.68 3.92 7.80
C ASP A 28 -5.54 4.53 9.21
N ILE A 29 -4.42 5.22 9.47
CA ILE A 29 -4.21 5.92 10.75
C ILE A 29 -5.34 6.93 11.01
N ILE A 30 -5.69 7.74 10.00
CA ILE A 30 -6.78 8.71 10.12
C ILE A 30 -8.10 7.99 10.38
N GLY A 31 -8.40 6.92 9.65
CA GLY A 31 -9.60 6.11 9.83
C GLY A 31 -9.73 5.55 11.25
N ILE A 32 -8.64 5.04 11.83
CA ILE A 32 -8.59 4.52 13.20
C ILE A 32 -8.92 5.62 14.21
N VAL A 33 -8.34 6.82 14.06
CA VAL A 33 -8.64 7.96 14.95
C VAL A 33 -10.14 8.26 14.93
N PHE A 34 -10.74 8.26 13.75
CA PHE A 34 -12.17 8.51 13.55
C PHE A 34 -13.07 7.42 14.19
N ILE A 35 -12.69 6.14 14.04
CA ILE A 35 -13.36 5.02 14.72
C ILE A 35 -13.34 5.22 16.24
N LEU A 36 -12.20 5.60 16.81
CA LEU A 36 -12.03 5.76 18.26
C LEU A 36 -12.82 6.94 18.84
N ILE A 37 -12.97 8.03 18.09
CA ILE A 37 -13.78 9.18 18.52
C ILE A 37 -15.27 9.04 18.17
N GLY A 38 -15.67 7.93 17.52
CA GLY A 38 -17.04 7.69 17.10
C GLY A 38 -17.56 8.66 16.04
N LYS A 39 -16.67 9.33 15.31
CA LYS A 39 -17.04 10.22 14.20
C LYS A 39 -16.52 9.63 12.91
N THR A 40 -17.37 9.51 11.92
CA THR A 40 -16.99 9.05 10.58
C THR A 40 -16.92 10.26 9.65
N PRO A 41 -15.77 10.57 9.04
CA PRO A 41 -15.58 11.78 8.23
C PRO A 41 -16.19 11.67 6.83
N PHE A 42 -16.59 10.47 6.42
CA PHE A 42 -17.02 10.19 5.05
C PHE A 42 -18.42 9.56 5.02
N GLU A 43 -19.39 10.26 4.44
CA GLU A 43 -20.78 9.77 4.33
C GLU A 43 -20.90 8.48 3.51
N PHE A 44 -20.03 8.28 2.52
CA PHE A 44 -20.00 7.04 1.74
C PHE A 44 -19.61 5.82 2.61
N VAL A 45 -18.74 6.03 3.62
CA VAL A 45 -18.36 4.99 4.57
C VAL A 45 -19.54 4.62 5.45
N ASN A 46 -20.37 5.59 5.86
CA ASN A 46 -21.58 5.31 6.62
C ASN A 46 -22.62 4.53 5.82
N GLN A 47 -22.74 4.81 4.53
CA GLN A 47 -23.65 4.07 3.66
C GLN A 47 -23.19 2.62 3.40
N ALA A 48 -21.86 2.40 3.35
CA ALA A 48 -21.29 1.06 3.27
C ALA A 48 -21.36 0.32 4.62
N ALA A 49 -21.09 1.01 5.72
CA ALA A 49 -21.10 0.46 7.07
C ALA A 49 -22.52 0.17 7.60
N SER A 50 -23.54 0.94 7.19
CA SER A 50 -24.94 0.66 7.59
C SER A 50 -25.45 -0.69 7.06
N LYS A 51 -24.90 -1.16 5.94
CA LYS A 51 -25.14 -2.51 5.41
C LYS A 51 -24.38 -3.61 6.17
N PHE A 52 -23.34 -3.22 6.91
CA PHE A 52 -22.47 -4.10 7.67
C PHE A 52 -22.52 -3.70 9.15
N SER A 53 -23.67 -3.94 9.80
CA SER A 53 -23.82 -3.72 11.25
C SER A 53 -23.04 -4.77 12.03
N PHE A 54 -21.78 -4.44 12.34
CA PHE A 54 -21.02 -5.16 13.36
C PHE A 54 -21.30 -4.54 14.72
N ASN A 55 -21.98 -5.28 15.60
CA ASN A 55 -22.07 -4.97 17.04
C ASN A 55 -20.72 -5.31 17.71
N ALA A 56 -19.66 -4.60 17.33
CA ALA A 56 -18.33 -4.76 17.88
C ALA A 56 -17.92 -3.52 18.68
N SER A 57 -17.10 -3.72 19.72
CA SER A 57 -16.50 -2.61 20.46
C SER A 57 -15.66 -1.73 19.52
N PRO A 58 -15.68 -0.39 19.66
CA PRO A 58 -14.85 0.52 18.86
C PRO A 58 -13.37 0.16 18.88
N ILE A 59 -12.87 -0.36 20.01
CA ILE A 59 -11.49 -0.84 20.14
C ILE A 59 -11.23 -2.05 19.24
N PHE A 60 -12.16 -3.01 19.21
CA PHE A 60 -12.04 -4.19 18.37
C PHE A 60 -12.05 -3.81 16.88
N LEU A 61 -12.91 -2.86 16.49
CA LEU A 61 -12.96 -2.33 15.13
C LEU A 61 -11.67 -1.61 14.75
N ALA A 62 -11.12 -0.77 15.64
CA ALA A 62 -9.87 -0.05 15.42
C ALA A 62 -8.68 -1.01 15.23
N VAL A 63 -8.56 -2.04 16.07
CA VAL A 63 -7.50 -3.05 15.96
C VAL A 63 -7.65 -3.85 14.67
N SER A 64 -8.87 -4.25 14.32
CA SER A 64 -9.14 -5.00 13.09
C SER A 64 -8.82 -4.16 11.85
N ALA A 65 -9.21 -2.88 11.85
CA ALA A 65 -8.89 -1.93 10.79
C ALA A 65 -7.37 -1.77 10.65
N PHE A 66 -6.65 -1.54 11.74
CA PHE A 66 -5.19 -1.43 11.74
C PHE A 66 -4.49 -2.66 11.17
N VAL A 67 -4.93 -3.87 11.56
CA VAL A 67 -4.34 -5.11 11.05
C VAL A 67 -4.58 -5.23 9.54
N LEU A 68 -5.82 -5.01 9.07
CA LEU A 68 -6.15 -5.07 7.65
C LEU A 68 -5.42 -3.99 6.83
N GLY A 69 -5.37 -2.76 7.34
CA GLY A 69 -4.64 -1.63 6.73
C GLY A 69 -3.14 -1.89 6.65
N ALA A 70 -2.54 -2.43 7.71
CA ALA A 70 -1.14 -2.83 7.73
C ALA A 70 -0.85 -3.94 6.72
N PHE A 71 -1.69 -4.97 6.61
CA PHE A 71 -1.54 -6.00 5.58
C PHE A 71 -1.64 -5.42 4.17
N TYR A 72 -2.60 -4.52 3.94
CA TYR A 72 -2.79 -3.90 2.63
C TYR A 72 -1.60 -3.00 2.24
N PHE A 73 -1.07 -2.23 3.21
CA PHE A 73 0.18 -1.48 3.06
C PHE A 73 1.34 -2.41 2.67
N LEU A 74 1.53 -3.50 3.41
CA LEU A 74 2.62 -4.45 3.16
C LEU A 74 2.52 -5.06 1.77
N ILE A 75 1.33 -5.43 1.31
CA ILE A 75 1.12 -5.98 -0.03
C ILE A 75 1.51 -4.94 -1.10
N LEU A 76 1.01 -3.71 -1.00
CA LEU A 76 1.33 -2.66 -1.97
C LEU A 76 2.83 -2.34 -2.00
N TYR A 77 3.44 -2.25 -0.82
CA TYR A 77 4.86 -1.96 -0.71
C TYR A 77 5.71 -3.13 -1.23
N ALA A 78 5.36 -4.38 -0.88
CA ALA A 78 6.05 -5.58 -1.35
C ALA A 78 5.93 -5.75 -2.87
N LEU A 79 4.78 -5.42 -3.48
CA LEU A 79 4.64 -5.41 -4.94
C LEU A 79 5.57 -4.39 -5.58
N ALA A 80 5.69 -3.19 -5.00
CA ALA A 80 6.62 -2.18 -5.49
C ALA A 80 8.08 -2.64 -5.43
N GLU A 81 8.49 -3.24 -4.31
CA GLU A 81 9.84 -3.79 -4.15
C GLU A 81 10.08 -5.00 -5.06
N GLY A 82 9.10 -5.88 -5.23
CA GLY A 82 9.18 -7.02 -6.13
C GLY A 82 9.47 -6.60 -7.58
N ILE A 83 8.85 -5.51 -8.04
CA ILE A 83 9.15 -4.90 -9.34
C ILE A 83 10.61 -4.46 -9.43
N LEU A 84 11.13 -3.79 -8.40
CA LEU A 84 12.51 -3.31 -8.36
C LEU A 84 13.52 -4.45 -8.32
N VAL A 85 13.22 -5.53 -7.60
CA VAL A 85 14.05 -6.74 -7.57
C VAL A 85 14.15 -7.36 -8.96
N MET A 86 13.03 -7.52 -9.66
CA MET A 86 13.03 -8.07 -11.03
C MET A 86 13.84 -7.18 -11.99
N LEU A 87 13.65 -5.85 -11.91
CA LEU A 87 14.45 -4.90 -12.69
C LEU A 87 15.93 -5.01 -12.38
N ALA A 88 16.31 -5.14 -11.10
CA ALA A 88 17.70 -5.28 -10.70
C ALA A 88 18.34 -6.57 -11.22
N ILE A 89 17.58 -7.68 -11.26
CA ILE A 89 18.05 -8.95 -11.82
C ILE A 89 18.34 -8.80 -13.33
N GLU A 90 17.43 -8.18 -14.08
CA GLU A 90 17.64 -7.90 -15.50
C GLU A 90 18.81 -6.92 -15.74
N GLU A 91 18.86 -5.89 -14.88
CA GLU A 91 19.95 -4.93 -14.65
C GLU A 91 21.34 -5.60 -14.69
N ASN A 92 21.49 -6.55 -13.78
CA ASN A 92 22.74 -7.22 -13.48
C ASN A 92 23.08 -8.33 -14.49
N THR A 93 22.08 -9.08 -14.95
CA THR A 93 22.29 -10.15 -15.95
C THR A 93 22.84 -9.59 -17.27
N ARG A 94 22.45 -8.37 -17.66
CA ARG A 94 22.98 -7.72 -18.87
C ARG A 94 24.42 -7.21 -18.74
N LYS A 95 24.81 -6.83 -17.53
CA LYS A 95 26.16 -6.34 -17.22
C LYS A 95 27.14 -7.49 -16.98
N ALA A 96 26.64 -8.73 -16.90
CA ALA A 96 27.48 -9.91 -16.76
C ALA A 96 28.45 -10.01 -17.96
N PRO A 97 29.76 -10.19 -17.71
CA PRO A 97 30.73 -10.41 -18.78
C PRO A 97 30.33 -11.67 -19.57
N LYS A 98 30.40 -11.59 -20.90
CA LYS A 98 30.30 -12.78 -21.75
C LYS A 98 31.72 -13.32 -21.91
N GLU A 99 31.95 -14.56 -21.49
CA GLU A 99 33.17 -15.31 -21.77
C GLU A 99 33.35 -15.54 -23.28
#